data_AF-A0A7S3FXD5-F1
#
_entry.id   AF-A0A7S3FXD5-F1
#
_cell.length_a   1.000
_cell.length_b   1.000
_cell.length_c   1.000
_cell.angle_alpha   90.00
_cell.angle_beta   90.00
_cell.angle_gamma   90.00
#
_symmetry.space_group_name_H-M   'P 1'
#
loop_
_entity.id
_entity.type
_entity.pdbx_description
1 polymer ?
#
loop_
_entity_poly.entity_id
_entity_poly.type
_entity_poly.pdbx_seq_one_letter_code
_entity_poly.pdbx_strand_id
1 'polypeptide(L)'
;RFDLEQSHGGNAGLVTALKLLNPIKKKFPDVGYADLFQMASAAAIEVSGGPKIDMKYGRVDAEDESCVPVDGRLPSAGPPYQEATGSDPAKESSDQTPQGHLRRVFGRMGLSDQDIVALSGAHTLGRAFKDRSGAAPLEVSKFT
;
A
#
# COMPACT_ATOMS: atom_id res chain seq x y z
N ARG A 1 5.81 1.06 10.05
CA ARG A 1 6.92 1.91 10.61
C ARG A 1 7.99 1.09 11.30
N PHE A 2 7.64 -0.10 11.80
CA PHE A 2 8.60 -1.08 12.30
C PHE A 2 9.35 -1.73 11.15
N ASP A 3 10.56 -2.20 11.41
CA ASP A 3 11.42 -2.78 10.38
C ASP A 3 10.85 -4.11 9.87
N LEU A 4 10.19 -4.88 10.74
CA LEU A 4 9.51 -6.12 10.38
C LEU A 4 8.53 -5.92 9.21
N GLU A 5 7.56 -5.01 9.34
CA GLU A 5 6.60 -4.73 8.27
C GLU A 5 7.25 -4.09 7.04
N GLN A 6 8.28 -3.25 7.23
CA GLN A 6 9.00 -2.62 6.11
C GLN A 6 9.76 -3.64 5.27
N SER A 7 10.13 -4.78 5.85
CA SER A 7 10.85 -5.85 5.16
C SER A 7 9.95 -6.78 4.32
N HIS A 8 8.63 -6.68 4.48
CA HIS A 8 7.67 -7.44 3.67
C HIS A 8 7.85 -7.13 2.17
N GLY A 9 7.73 -8.16 1.33
CA GLY A 9 8.01 -8.02 -0.11
C GLY A 9 7.15 -6.94 -0.80
N GLY A 10 5.88 -6.84 -0.39
CA GLY A 10 4.95 -5.83 -0.90
C GLY A 10 5.28 -4.37 -0.52
N ASN A 11 6.19 -4.17 0.45
CA ASN A 11 6.59 -2.86 0.96
C ASN A 11 7.96 -2.39 0.44
N ALA A 12 8.58 -3.14 -0.48
CA ALA A 12 9.89 -2.83 -1.04
C ALA A 12 9.97 -1.37 -1.56
N GLY A 13 10.89 -0.59 -0.98
CA GLY A 13 11.14 0.81 -1.34
C GLY A 13 10.37 1.87 -0.53
N LEU A 14 9.33 1.49 0.23
CA LEU A 14 8.53 2.45 1.02
C LEU A 14 9.31 3.10 2.17
N VAL A 15 10.43 2.52 2.60
CA VAL A 15 11.37 3.16 3.54
C VAL A 15 11.83 4.54 3.07
N THR A 16 11.87 4.78 1.76
CA THR A 16 12.19 6.10 1.19
C THR A 16 11.14 7.13 1.54
N ALA A 17 9.84 6.77 1.47
CA ALA A 17 8.75 7.65 1.86
C ALA A 17 8.80 7.96 3.36
N LEU A 18 9.10 6.96 4.20
CA LEU A 18 9.28 7.19 5.64
C LEU A 18 10.41 8.20 5.93
N LYS A 19 11.55 8.09 5.23
CA LYS A 19 12.66 9.04 5.33
C LYS A 19 12.23 10.47 4.96
N LEU A 20 11.38 10.64 3.95
CA LEU A 20 10.84 11.95 3.55
C LEU A 20 9.86 12.54 4.57
N LEU A 21 9.13 11.68 5.29
CA LEU A 21 8.18 12.11 6.33
C LEU A 21 8.85 12.39 7.69
N ASN A 22 10.02 11.81 7.97
CA ASN A 22 10.72 11.98 9.24
C ASN A 22 10.98 13.44 9.65
N PRO A 23 11.39 14.37 8.76
CA PRO A 23 11.51 15.78 9.11
C PRO A 23 10.19 16.41 9.56
N ILE A 24 9.07 16.02 8.94
CA ILE A 24 7.73 16.50 9.29
C ILE A 24 7.33 15.95 10.66
N LYS A 25 7.52 14.65 10.89
CA LYS A 25 7.27 14.01 12.20
C LYS A 25 8.08 14.66 13.32
N LYS A 26 9.35 15.02 13.07
CA LYS A 26 10.20 15.72 14.04
C LYS A 26 9.69 17.12 14.37
N LYS A 27 9.14 17.82 13.38
CA LYS A 27 8.55 19.16 13.57
C LYS A 27 7.20 19.12 14.29
N PHE A 28 6.43 18.04 14.11
CA PHE A 28 5.10 17.86 14.68
C PHE A 28 5.04 16.54 15.47
N PRO A 29 5.69 16.46 16.65
CA PRO A 29 5.78 15.22 17.42
C PRO A 29 4.44 14.70 17.94
N ASP A 30 3.43 15.57 18.09
CA ASP A 30 2.10 15.20 18.58
C ASP A 30 1.25 14.46 17.53
N VAL A 31 1.61 14.58 16.24
CA VAL A 31 0.92 13.83 15.17
C VAL A 31 1.51 12.42 15.10
N GLY A 32 0.67 11.41 15.31
CA GLY A 32 1.05 10.00 15.17
C GLY A 32 1.45 9.65 13.73
N TYR A 33 2.27 8.62 13.56
CA TYR A 33 2.64 8.11 12.23
C TYR A 33 1.43 7.64 11.42
N ALA A 34 0.43 7.04 12.08
CA ALA A 34 -0.79 6.56 11.44
C ALA A 34 -1.55 7.69 10.74
N ASP A 35 -1.73 8.83 11.39
CA ASP A 35 -2.33 10.00 10.77
C ASP A 35 -1.40 10.69 9.79
N LEU A 36 -0.10 10.77 10.07
CA LEU A 36 0.86 11.39 9.17
C LEU A 36 0.92 10.71 7.80
N PHE A 37 0.88 9.38 7.76
CA PHE A 37 0.87 8.62 6.50
C PHE A 37 -0.39 8.90 5.68
N GLN A 38 -1.55 8.92 6.33
CA GLN A 38 -2.82 9.15 5.68
C GLN A 38 -2.97 10.61 5.22
N MET A 39 -2.49 11.56 6.03
CA MET A 39 -2.43 12.98 5.68
C MET A 39 -1.52 13.21 4.48
N ALA A 40 -0.33 12.62 4.46
CA ALA A 40 0.60 12.75 3.34
C ALA A 40 0.02 12.19 2.04
N SER A 41 -0.68 11.05 2.11
CA SER A 41 -1.37 10.46 0.97
C SER A 41 -2.47 11.39 0.43
N ALA A 42 -3.37 11.85 1.30
CA ALA A 42 -4.46 12.74 0.89
C ALA A 42 -3.96 14.08 0.31
N ALA A 43 -2.93 14.67 0.93
CA ALA A 43 -2.29 15.88 0.42
C ALA A 43 -1.63 15.64 -0.95
N ALA A 44 -0.99 14.49 -1.16
CA ALA A 44 -0.40 14.15 -2.46
C ALA A 44 -1.45 14.03 -3.57
N ILE A 45 -2.62 13.46 -3.27
CA ILE A 45 -3.75 13.40 -4.22
C ILE A 45 -4.24 14.81 -4.58
N GLU A 46 -4.51 15.66 -3.59
CA GLU A 46 -5.01 17.02 -3.80
C GLU A 46 -4.01 17.88 -4.60
N VAL A 47 -2.72 17.84 -4.24
CA VAL A 47 -1.66 18.59 -4.95
C VAL A 47 -1.45 18.08 -6.37
N SER A 48 -1.74 16.81 -6.64
CA SER A 48 -1.65 16.23 -7.98
C SER A 48 -2.89 16.53 -8.86
N GLY A 49 -3.80 17.38 -8.39
CA GLY A 49 -5.04 17.73 -9.10
C GLY A 49 -6.19 16.72 -8.92
N GLY A 50 -6.04 15.79 -7.98
CA GLY A 50 -7.09 14.86 -7.59
C GLY A 50 -8.17 15.52 -6.70
N PRO A 51 -9.20 14.76 -6.33
CA PRO A 51 -10.25 15.26 -5.44
C PRO A 51 -9.71 15.52 -4.04
N LYS A 52 -10.30 16.51 -3.36
CA LYS A 52 -10.08 16.70 -1.92
C LYS A 52 -10.76 15.55 -1.15
N ILE A 53 -9.96 14.79 -0.40
CA ILE A 53 -10.46 13.68 0.42
C ILE A 53 -10.90 14.22 1.78
N ASP A 54 -12.12 13.90 2.19
CA ASP A 54 -12.66 14.26 3.50
C ASP A 54 -12.02 13.39 4.60
N MET A 55 -10.82 13.79 5.03
CA MET A 55 -10.01 13.04 5.98
C MET A 55 -10.45 13.27 7.42
N LYS A 56 -10.63 12.17 8.15
CA LYS A 56 -10.72 12.16 9.62
C LYS A 56 -9.38 11.75 10.22
N TYR A 57 -9.01 12.40 11.31
CA TYR A 57 -7.78 12.17 12.07
C TYR A 57 -8.12 11.67 13.49
N GLY A 58 -7.09 11.32 14.26
CA GLY A 58 -7.19 10.68 15.57
C GLY A 58 -6.79 9.21 15.58
N ARG A 59 -6.04 8.74 14.58
CA ARG A 59 -5.54 7.36 14.55
C ARG A 59 -4.49 7.17 15.63
N VAL A 60 -4.56 6.05 16.33
CA VAL A 60 -3.58 5.65 17.34
C VAL A 60 -2.46 4.87 16.65
N ASP A 61 -1.22 5.20 16.99
CA ASP A 61 -0.06 4.46 16.51
C ASP A 61 -0.03 3.05 17.13
N ALA A 62 0.31 2.04 16.33
CA ALA A 62 0.53 0.69 16.83
C ALA A 62 1.62 0.69 17.91
N GLU A 63 1.41 0.03 19.04
CA GLU A 63 2.27 0.13 20.22
C GLU A 63 3.68 -0.42 19.95
N ASP A 64 3.74 -1.67 19.47
CA ASP A 64 5.00 -2.40 19.24
C ASP A 64 4.89 -3.36 18.03
N GLU A 65 5.97 -4.11 17.78
CA GLU A 65 6.07 -5.02 16.64
C GLU A 65 5.07 -6.19 16.68
N SER A 66 4.50 -6.52 17.84
CA SER A 66 3.45 -7.55 17.94
C SER A 66 2.17 -7.16 17.19
N CYS A 67 1.97 -5.86 16.94
CA CYS A 67 0.87 -5.35 16.15
C CYS A 67 1.11 -5.48 14.63
N VAL A 68 2.32 -5.87 14.19
CA VAL A 68 2.62 -6.03 12.76
C VAL A 68 1.83 -7.22 12.21
N PRO A 69 1.01 -7.04 11.16
CA PRO A 69 0.31 -8.16 10.55
C PRO A 69 1.29 -9.11 9.87
N VAL A 70 0.91 -10.38 9.72
CA VAL A 70 1.67 -11.32 8.89
C VAL A 70 1.80 -10.81 7.45
N ASP A 71 2.91 -11.13 6.79
CA ASP A 71 3.11 -10.85 5.37
C ASP A 71 2.10 -11.62 4.49
N GLY A 72 1.99 -11.26 3.22
CA GLY A 72 1.07 -11.87 2.25
C GLY A 72 -0.32 -11.24 2.21
N ARG A 73 -0.63 -10.32 3.13
CA ARG A 73 -1.95 -9.64 3.14
C ARG A 73 -2.13 -8.60 2.03
N LEU A 74 -1.05 -8.08 1.44
CA LEU A 74 -1.10 -7.15 0.30
C LEU A 74 -1.30 -7.91 -1.03
N PRO A 75 -1.92 -7.28 -2.05
CA PRO A 75 -2.13 -7.95 -3.32
C PRO A 75 -0.82 -8.09 -4.13
N SER A 76 -0.59 -9.28 -4.69
CA SER A 76 0.42 -9.52 -5.73
C SER A 76 0.00 -9.01 -7.11
N ALA A 77 0.97 -8.49 -7.86
CA ALA A 77 0.77 -7.99 -9.23
C ALA A 77 0.73 -9.11 -10.29
N GLY A 78 1.29 -10.28 -10.00
CA GLY A 78 1.34 -11.44 -10.87
C GLY A 78 1.30 -12.75 -10.08
N PRO A 79 1.07 -13.89 -10.74
CA PRO A 79 1.04 -15.19 -10.10
C PRO A 79 2.44 -15.64 -9.60
N PRO A 80 2.52 -16.58 -8.64
CA PRO A 80 1.39 -17.24 -7.99
C PRO A 80 0.62 -16.29 -7.06
N TYR A 81 -0.70 -16.33 -7.12
CA TYR A 81 -1.59 -15.56 -6.25
C TYR A 81 -1.84 -16.31 -4.96
N GLN A 82 -1.85 -15.56 -3.86
CA GLN A 82 -2.03 -16.07 -2.53
C GLN A 82 -3.49 -16.04 -2.06
N GLU A 83 -3.76 -16.82 -1.02
CA GLU A 83 -4.98 -16.72 -0.24
C GLU A 83 -5.02 -15.39 0.50
N ALA A 84 -6.17 -14.74 0.53
CA ALA A 84 -6.28 -13.47 1.26
C ALA A 84 -6.61 -13.68 2.74
N THR A 85 -7.14 -14.84 3.13
CA THR A 85 -7.71 -15.06 4.46
C THR A 85 -7.02 -16.24 5.17
N GLY A 86 -7.25 -16.34 6.48
CA GLY A 86 -6.68 -17.40 7.31
C GLY A 86 -5.36 -17.02 7.99
N SER A 87 -4.77 -18.00 8.67
CA SER A 87 -3.51 -17.85 9.42
C SER A 87 -2.29 -17.70 8.51
N ASP A 88 -2.39 -18.16 7.26
CA ASP A 88 -1.33 -18.13 6.27
C ASP A 88 -1.85 -17.49 4.96
N PRO A 89 -1.97 -16.15 4.92
CA PRO A 89 -2.37 -15.42 3.72
C PRO A 89 -1.24 -15.35 2.67
N ALA A 90 -0.13 -16.04 2.86
CA ALA A 90 0.91 -16.18 1.84
C ALA A 90 0.79 -17.49 1.05
N LYS A 91 -0.06 -18.42 1.50
CA LYS A 91 -0.33 -19.69 0.82
C LYS A 91 -0.89 -19.48 -0.58
N GLU A 92 -0.41 -20.22 -1.57
CA GLU A 92 -0.96 -20.19 -2.94
C GLU A 92 -2.44 -20.56 -2.97
N SER A 93 -3.22 -19.79 -3.71
CA SER A 93 -4.65 -20.00 -3.87
C SER A 93 -4.99 -21.05 -4.92
N SER A 94 -6.11 -21.74 -4.76
CA SER A 94 -6.63 -22.63 -5.83
C SER A 94 -7.12 -21.85 -7.06
N ASP A 95 -7.56 -20.60 -6.88
CA ASP A 95 -7.96 -19.71 -7.97
C ASP A 95 -6.84 -18.72 -8.29
N GLN A 96 -6.10 -19.05 -9.35
CA GLN A 96 -4.96 -18.29 -9.88
C GLN A 96 -5.35 -17.21 -10.91
N THR A 97 -6.61 -16.76 -10.91
CA THR A 97 -7.02 -15.63 -11.75
C THR A 97 -6.68 -14.28 -11.08
N PRO A 98 -6.23 -13.26 -11.84
CA PRO A 98 -5.94 -11.94 -11.28
C PRO A 98 -7.16 -11.29 -10.62
N GLN A 99 -8.34 -11.43 -11.21
CA GLN A 99 -9.57 -10.83 -10.70
C GLN A 99 -10.06 -11.56 -9.44
N GLY A 100 -9.91 -12.88 -9.38
CA GLY A 100 -10.19 -13.67 -8.17
C GLY A 100 -9.31 -13.23 -7.01
N HIS A 101 -8.01 -13.05 -7.28
CA HIS A 101 -7.04 -12.54 -6.31
C HIS A 101 -7.42 -11.15 -5.78
N LEU A 102 -7.72 -10.20 -6.67
CA LEU A 102 -8.16 -8.85 -6.27
C LEU A 102 -9.42 -8.91 -5.41
N ARG A 103 -10.44 -9.67 -5.81
CA ARG A 103 -11.68 -9.80 -5.02
C ARG A 103 -11.44 -10.43 -3.65
N ARG A 104 -10.56 -11.42 -3.52
CA ARG A 104 -10.20 -12.02 -2.23
C ARG A 104 -9.53 -11.00 -1.31
N VAL A 105 -8.51 -10.29 -1.81
CA VAL A 105 -7.72 -9.34 -1.00
C VAL A 105 -8.55 -8.14 -0.58
N PHE A 106 -9.26 -7.50 -1.52
CA PHE A 106 -10.04 -6.30 -1.26
C PHE A 106 -11.39 -6.61 -0.58
N GLY A 107 -12.02 -7.74 -0.91
CA GLY A 107 -13.23 -8.20 -0.24
C GLY A 107 -13.03 -8.45 1.26
N ARG A 108 -11.85 -8.98 1.65
CA ARG A 108 -11.45 -9.07 3.07
C ARG A 108 -11.37 -7.72 3.77
N MET A 109 -11.07 -6.64 3.03
CA MET A 109 -11.06 -5.27 3.55
C MET A 109 -12.46 -4.63 3.57
N GLY A 110 -13.50 -5.36 3.15
CA GLY A 110 -14.88 -4.86 3.07
C GLY A 110 -15.15 -4.00 1.83
N LEU A 111 -14.32 -4.11 0.80
CA LEU A 111 -14.40 -3.29 -0.42
C LEU A 111 -15.12 -4.04 -1.54
N SER A 112 -15.97 -3.30 -2.26
CA SER A 112 -16.75 -3.80 -3.39
C SER A 112 -15.94 -3.81 -4.70
N ASP A 113 -16.48 -4.46 -5.74
CA ASP A 113 -15.89 -4.39 -7.09
C ASP A 113 -15.73 -2.94 -7.60
N GLN A 114 -16.66 -2.04 -7.23
CA GLN A 114 -16.56 -0.62 -7.57
C GLN A 114 -15.37 0.04 -6.88
N ASP A 115 -15.15 -0.24 -5.60
CA ASP A 115 -14.04 0.31 -4.82
C ASP A 115 -12.69 -0.19 -5.35
N ILE A 116 -12.61 -1.47 -5.75
CA ILE A 116 -11.40 -2.06 -6.35
C ILE A 116 -11.00 -1.28 -7.61
N VAL A 117 -11.96 -1.03 -8.50
CA VAL A 117 -11.72 -0.30 -9.75
C VAL A 117 -11.34 1.16 -9.46
N ALA A 118 -12.07 1.83 -8.57
CA ALA A 118 -11.80 3.22 -8.20
C ALA A 118 -10.39 3.39 -7.59
N LEU A 119 -10.00 2.53 -6.65
CA LEU A 119 -8.68 2.57 -6.00
C LEU A 119 -7.54 2.19 -6.95
N SER A 120 -7.78 1.28 -7.89
CA SER A 120 -6.79 0.93 -8.93
C SER A 120 -6.44 2.13 -9.81
N GLY A 121 -7.33 3.12 -9.92
CA GLY A 121 -7.07 4.40 -10.59
C GLY A 121 -5.89 5.18 -10.02
N ALA A 122 -5.46 4.91 -8.78
CA ALA A 122 -4.26 5.54 -8.20
C ALA A 122 -2.97 5.23 -8.98
N HIS A 123 -2.96 4.18 -9.81
CA HIS A 123 -1.86 3.90 -10.75
C HIS A 123 -1.71 4.94 -11.87
N THR A 124 -2.59 5.94 -11.97
CA THR A 124 -2.34 7.14 -12.79
C THR A 124 -1.14 7.96 -12.28
N LEU A 125 -0.71 7.75 -11.02
CA LEU A 125 0.44 8.39 -10.42
C LEU A 125 1.59 7.40 -10.23
N GLY A 126 2.80 7.84 -10.59
CA GLY A 126 4.03 7.08 -10.35
C GLY A 126 4.34 6.03 -11.43
N ARG A 127 5.11 5.02 -11.04
CA ARG A 127 5.58 3.93 -11.91
C ARG A 127 6.07 2.73 -11.10
N ALA A 128 6.16 1.57 -11.73
CA ALA A 128 6.82 0.39 -11.18
C ALA A 128 8.34 0.48 -11.36
N PHE A 129 9.09 -0.17 -10.48
CA PHE A 129 10.55 -0.20 -10.48
C PHE A 129 11.04 -1.64 -10.36
N LYS A 130 11.94 -2.05 -11.28
CA LYS A 130 12.46 -3.42 -11.35
C LYS A 130 13.15 -3.87 -10.05
N ASP A 131 13.88 -2.96 -9.40
CA ASP A 131 14.59 -3.20 -8.13
C ASP A 131 13.69 -3.18 -6.89
N ARG A 132 12.38 -2.92 -7.06
CA ARG A 132 11.40 -2.92 -5.97
C ARG A 132 10.38 -4.03 -6.13
N SER A 133 9.52 -3.94 -7.15
CA SER A 133 8.42 -4.89 -7.35
C SER A 133 8.77 -6.05 -8.27
N GLY A 134 9.96 -6.06 -8.89
CA GLY A 134 10.32 -6.99 -9.97
C GLY A 134 9.55 -6.74 -11.27
N ALA A 135 8.41 -6.06 -11.21
CA ALA A 135 7.61 -5.66 -12.36
C ALA A 135 8.24 -4.44 -13.05
N ALA A 136 8.58 -4.60 -14.31
CA ALA A 136 8.87 -3.50 -15.21
C ALA A 136 8.31 -3.84 -16.59
N PRO A 137 7.31 -3.09 -17.09
CA PRO A 137 7.08 -3.03 -18.52
C PRO A 137 7.55 -1.68 -19.10
N LEU A 138 8.38 -1.84 -20.13
CA LEU A 138 8.81 -0.91 -21.19
C LEU A 138 10.02 -0.02 -20.88
N GLU A 139 11.12 -0.30 -21.58
CA GLU A 139 12.33 0.50 -21.81
C GLU A 139 12.08 1.95 -22.34
N VAL A 140 10.87 2.48 -22.30
CA VAL A 140 10.59 3.83 -22.78
C VAL A 140 9.33 4.38 -22.12
N SER A 141 9.48 5.10 -21.01
CA SER A 141 8.54 6.20 -20.77
C SER A 141 8.87 7.27 -21.81
N LYS A 142 8.05 7.42 -22.84
CA LYS A 142 8.18 8.40 -23.94
C LYS A 142 8.13 9.88 -23.50
N PHE A 143 8.30 10.18 -22.22
CA PHE A 143 8.19 11.53 -21.66
C PHE A 143 9.34 11.89 -20.69
N THR A 144 10.52 11.32 -20.90
CA THR A 144 11.79 11.89 -20.44
C THR A 144 12.80 11.85 -21.56
#